data_AF-A0A448WSP3-F1
#
_entry.id   AF-A0A448WSP3-F1
#
_cell.length_a   1.000
_cell.length_b   1.000
_cell.length_c   1.000
_cell.angle_alpha   90.00
_cell.angle_beta   90.00
_cell.angle_gamma   90.00
#
_symmetry.space_group_name_H-M   'P 1'
#
loop_
_entity.id
_entity.type
_entity.pdbx_description
1 polymer ?
#
loop_
_entity_poly.entity_id
_entity_poly.type
_entity_poly.pdbx_seq_one_letter_code
_entity_poly.pdbx_strand_id
1 'polypeptide(L)'
;MIVFVWGFGRIGLGPLVEYAPRPTMIPPYLFPTALPTYSADSNLIHSDSSSKSSLSHSDQKDSSSHKLVGLYAGLHHFVARSSHGLLWSWGAPRGCLSCLGLGDSIRSTSRSSSGSVSIIGQTYPAQIALPAEALDVSCGVDHTFVLASSFI
;
A
#
# COMPACT_ATOMS: atom_id res chain seq x y z
N MET A 1 -7.13 12.22 -5.37
CA MET A 1 -7.91 11.13 -6.00
C MET A 1 -8.43 10.23 -4.90
N ILE A 2 -9.59 9.62 -5.11
CA ILE A 2 -10.36 8.86 -4.11
C ILE A 2 -10.69 7.48 -4.67
N VAL A 3 -10.66 6.44 -3.82
CA VAL A 3 -11.04 5.07 -4.16
C VAL A 3 -12.33 4.75 -3.44
N PHE A 4 -13.31 4.22 -4.15
CA PHE A 4 -14.55 3.70 -3.56
C PHE A 4 -14.61 2.19 -3.74
N VAL A 5 -15.20 1.52 -2.75
CA VAL A 5 -15.39 0.07 -2.76
C VAL A 5 -16.77 -0.30 -2.21
N TRP A 6 -17.35 -1.37 -2.72
CA TRP A 6 -18.62 -1.94 -2.27
C TRP A 6 -18.65 -3.44 -2.62
N GLY A 7 -19.69 -4.15 -2.15
CA GLY A 7 -19.82 -5.60 -2.31
C GLY A 7 -19.43 -6.35 -1.03
N PHE A 8 -19.11 -7.63 -1.16
CA PHE A 8 -18.85 -8.55 -0.05
C PHE A 8 -17.36 -8.95 0.00
N GLY A 9 -16.84 -9.19 1.20
CA GLY A 9 -15.49 -9.66 1.47
C GLY A 9 -14.61 -8.64 2.19
N ARG A 10 -13.31 -8.92 2.28
CA ARG A 10 -12.33 -7.98 2.84
C ARG A 10 -11.97 -6.91 1.82
N ILE A 11 -12.84 -5.91 1.75
CA ILE A 11 -12.82 -4.90 0.70
C ILE A 11 -11.93 -3.68 0.99
N GLY A 12 -11.13 -3.69 2.06
CA GLY A 12 -10.20 -2.59 2.38
C GLY A 12 -10.72 -1.57 3.40
N LEU A 13 -11.79 -1.91 4.12
CA LEU A 13 -12.45 -1.06 5.12
C LEU A 13 -12.24 -1.57 6.56
N GLY A 14 -11.25 -2.43 6.75
CA GLY A 14 -10.88 -2.97 8.06
C GLY A 14 -11.55 -4.30 8.43
N PRO A 15 -11.19 -4.84 9.61
CA PRO A 15 -11.54 -6.21 10.01
C PRO A 15 -12.99 -6.38 10.47
N LEU A 16 -13.70 -5.28 10.77
CA LEU A 16 -15.10 -5.31 11.19
C LEU A 16 -16.09 -5.16 10.03
N VAL A 17 -15.59 -4.81 8.84
CA VAL A 17 -16.42 -4.66 7.64
C VAL A 17 -16.33 -5.93 6.82
N GLU A 18 -17.46 -6.61 6.69
CA GLU A 18 -17.60 -7.82 5.86
C GLU A 18 -18.20 -7.53 4.50
N TYR A 19 -18.97 -6.44 4.39
CA TYR A 19 -19.53 -5.97 3.13
C TYR A 19 -19.83 -4.47 3.24
N ALA A 20 -19.94 -3.81 2.09
CA ALA A 20 -20.46 -2.46 1.99
C ALA A 20 -21.55 -2.43 0.91
N PRO A 21 -22.82 -2.10 1.25
CA PRO A 21 -23.92 -2.10 0.29
C PRO A 21 -23.92 -0.87 -0.63
N ARG A 22 -23.06 0.12 -0.35
CA ARG A 22 -22.94 1.37 -1.10
C ARG A 22 -21.46 1.67 -1.36
N PRO A 23 -21.12 2.39 -2.44
CA PRO A 23 -19.77 2.87 -2.66
C PRO A 23 -19.26 3.62 -1.42
N THR A 24 -18.25 3.05 -0.77
CA THR A 24 -17.67 3.56 0.47
C THR A 24 -16.23 3.94 0.20
N MET A 25 -15.85 5.15 0.61
CA MET A 25 -14.51 5.65 0.37
C MET A 25 -13.50 4.84 1.19
N ILE A 26 -12.49 4.29 0.53
CA ILE A 26 -11.27 3.86 1.21
C ILE A 26 -10.50 5.14 1.57
N PRO A 27 -10.19 5.37 2.85
CA PRO A 27 -9.54 6.61 3.25
C PRO A 27 -8.22 6.85 2.49
N PRO A 28 -8.02 8.03 1.85
CA PRO A 28 -6.86 8.27 0.99
C PRO A 28 -5.50 8.11 1.68
N TYR A 29 -5.42 8.31 3.00
CA TYR A 29 -4.21 8.14 3.78
C TYR A 29 -3.70 6.68 3.84
N LEU A 30 -4.51 5.71 3.42
CA LEU A 30 -4.08 4.31 3.25
C LEU A 30 -3.26 4.09 1.97
N PHE A 31 -3.16 5.11 1.11
CA PHE A 31 -2.30 5.13 -0.06
C PHE A 31 -1.28 6.27 0.08
N PRO A 32 -0.34 6.18 1.04
CA PRO A 32 0.64 7.24 1.28
C PRO A 32 1.48 7.47 0.04
N THR A 33 1.60 8.73 -0.36
CA THR A 33 2.35 9.13 -1.56
C THR A 33 3.82 9.39 -1.30
N ALA A 34 4.30 9.31 -0.07
CA ALA A 34 5.71 9.49 0.26
C ALA A 34 6.17 8.32 1.11
N LEU A 35 7.31 7.71 0.75
CA LEU A 35 8.04 6.89 1.72
C LEU A 35 8.40 7.80 2.90
N PRO A 36 8.27 7.37 4.16
CA PRO A 36 8.84 8.11 5.25
C PRO A 36 10.34 8.20 5.01
N THR A 37 10.82 9.38 4.65
CA THR A 37 12.25 9.69 4.62
C THR A 37 12.75 9.54 6.05
N TYR A 38 13.35 8.40 6.36
CA TYR A 38 14.10 8.23 7.59
C TYR A 38 15.35 9.11 7.47
N SER A 39 15.30 10.34 7.98
CA SER A 39 16.50 11.16 8.14
C SER A 39 17.35 10.50 9.22
N ALA A 40 18.38 9.77 8.80
CA ALA A 40 19.39 9.23 9.70
C ALA A 40 20.33 10.35 10.19
N ASP A 41 19.79 11.39 10.82
CA ASP A 41 20.57 12.45 11.45
C ASP A 41 20.10 12.63 12.90
N SER A 42 20.47 11.68 13.75
CA SER A 42 20.53 11.91 15.18
C SER A 42 22.00 11.97 15.60
N ASN A 43 22.42 13.17 15.99
CA ASN A 43 23.58 13.50 16.83
C ASN A 43 24.93 13.77 16.13
N LEU A 44 25.14 15.00 15.68
CA LEU A 44 26.38 15.73 15.97
C LEU A 44 26.03 17.14 16.48
N ILE A 45 26.16 17.31 17.79
CA ILE A 45 26.21 18.61 18.43
C ILE A 45 27.61 19.18 18.14
N HIS A 46 27.67 20.21 17.29
CA HIS A 46 28.76 21.17 17.32
C HIS A 46 28.16 22.58 17.43
N SER A 47 28.45 23.21 18.56
CA SER A 47 28.31 24.63 18.81
C SER A 47 29.25 25.41 17.88
N ASP A 48 28.72 26.36 17.09
CA ASP A 48 29.06 27.78 17.26
C ASP A 48 28.43 28.70 16.20
N SER A 49 27.95 29.84 16.71
CA SER A 49 27.77 31.19 16.16
C SER A 49 27.59 31.45 14.65
N SER A 50 26.47 32.12 14.36
CA SER A 50 26.38 33.34 13.52
C SER A 50 26.83 33.27 12.06
N SER A 51 25.87 33.23 11.12
CA SER A 51 25.86 34.06 9.91
C SER A 51 24.50 34.01 9.20
N LYS A 52 23.93 35.19 8.93
CA LYS A 52 22.77 35.40 8.06
C LYS A 52 23.16 35.04 6.61
N SER A 53 22.32 34.28 5.91
CA SER A 53 22.22 34.38 4.46
C SER A 53 20.77 34.21 4.02
N SER A 54 20.23 35.31 3.50
CA SER A 54 19.06 35.35 2.66
C SER A 54 19.29 34.48 1.43
N LEU A 55 18.56 33.37 1.32
CA LEU A 55 18.50 32.54 0.11
C LEU A 55 17.03 32.37 -0.28
N SER A 56 16.71 33.01 -1.40
CA SER A 56 15.49 32.87 -2.20
C SER A 56 15.10 31.40 -2.32
N HIS A 57 13.96 31.02 -1.74
CA HIS A 57 13.35 29.74 -2.10
C HIS A 57 12.58 29.95 -3.40
N SER A 58 13.29 29.70 -4.48
CA SER A 58 12.75 29.36 -5.78
C SER A 58 11.59 28.38 -5.63
N ASP A 59 10.49 28.67 -6.31
CA ASP A 59 9.41 27.73 -6.60
C ASP A 59 9.95 26.47 -7.29
N GLN A 60 10.45 25.49 -6.52
CA GLN A 60 10.64 24.12 -7.00
C GLN A 60 9.37 23.33 -6.70
N LYS A 61 8.50 23.33 -7.70
CA LYS A 61 7.37 22.41 -7.84
C LYS A 61 7.90 20.98 -7.97
N ASP A 62 8.19 20.31 -6.86
CA ASP A 62 8.36 18.86 -6.90
C ASP A 62 6.98 18.21 -7.13
N SER A 63 6.74 17.82 -8.37
CA SER A 63 5.52 17.17 -8.82
C SER A 63 5.52 15.66 -8.54
N SER A 64 6.15 15.21 -7.45
CA SER A 64 6.20 13.81 -7.01
C SER A 64 4.86 13.30 -6.43
N SER A 65 3.73 13.69 -7.03
CA SER A 65 2.43 13.16 -6.62
C SER A 65 2.31 11.71 -7.10
N HIS A 66 2.46 10.74 -6.21
CA HIS A 66 2.20 9.32 -6.47
C HIS A 66 0.69 9.05 -6.55
N LYS A 67 0.02 9.60 -7.56
CA LYS A 67 -1.41 9.40 -7.78
C LYS A 67 -1.64 7.94 -8.18
N LEU A 68 -2.64 7.27 -7.62
CA LEU A 68 -3.09 6.00 -8.20
C LEU A 68 -3.56 6.24 -9.64
N VAL A 69 -3.21 5.31 -10.52
CA VAL A 69 -3.54 5.34 -11.95
C VAL A 69 -4.13 4.01 -12.41
N GLY A 70 -4.09 2.96 -11.55
CA GLY A 70 -4.68 1.66 -11.83
C GLY A 70 -5.26 1.00 -10.59
N LEU A 71 -6.38 0.31 -10.77
CA LEU A 71 -7.02 -0.56 -9.80
C LEU A 71 -7.31 -1.90 -10.47
N TYR A 72 -6.95 -2.98 -9.79
CA TYR A 72 -6.98 -4.34 -10.34
C TYR A 72 -7.65 -5.25 -9.32
N ALA A 73 -8.56 -6.12 -9.76
CA ALA A 73 -9.33 -7.00 -8.89
C ALA A 73 -9.09 -8.45 -9.31
N GLY A 74 -8.67 -9.28 -8.34
CA GLY A 74 -8.73 -10.73 -8.42
C GLY A 74 -10.01 -11.26 -7.77
N LEU A 75 -10.06 -12.58 -7.49
CA LEU A 75 -11.26 -13.17 -6.92
C LEU A 75 -11.55 -12.70 -5.47
N HIS A 76 -10.50 -12.58 -4.65
CA HIS A 76 -10.61 -12.21 -3.22
C HIS A 76 -9.56 -11.18 -2.79
N HIS A 77 -8.90 -10.53 -3.76
CA HIS A 77 -7.87 -9.54 -3.50
C HIS A 77 -7.91 -8.42 -4.54
N PHE A 78 -7.26 -7.32 -4.20
CA PHE A 78 -7.21 -6.12 -5.01
C PHE A 78 -5.79 -5.58 -4.99
N VAL A 79 -5.42 -4.91 -6.08
CA VAL A 79 -4.16 -4.18 -6.20
C VAL A 79 -4.44 -2.77 -6.70
N ALA A 80 -3.78 -1.79 -6.10
CA ALA A 80 -3.74 -0.42 -6.61
C ALA A 80 -2.32 -0.08 -7.06
N ARG A 81 -2.19 0.66 -8.16
CA ARG A 81 -0.91 1.10 -8.73
C ARG A 81 -0.84 2.62 -8.82
N SER A 82 0.29 3.19 -8.42
CA SER A 82 0.60 4.62 -8.61
C SER A 82 1.23 4.93 -9.97
N SER A 83 1.24 6.21 -10.34
CA SER A 83 1.88 6.73 -11.55
C SER A 83 3.40 6.48 -11.61
N HIS A 84 4.04 6.13 -10.50
CA HIS A 84 5.47 5.79 -10.41
C HIS A 84 5.69 4.33 -10.00
N GLY A 85 4.74 3.46 -10.31
CA GLY A 85 4.90 2.02 -10.13
C GLY A 85 4.86 1.48 -8.69
N LEU A 86 4.59 2.31 -7.67
CA LEU A 86 4.27 1.78 -6.33
C LEU A 86 2.96 0.98 -6.36
N LEU A 87 2.93 -0.11 -5.59
CA LEU A 87 1.78 -1.02 -5.50
C LEU A 87 1.26 -1.13 -4.06
N TRP A 88 -0.05 -1.29 -3.92
CA TRP A 88 -0.71 -1.69 -2.68
C TRP A 88 -1.62 -2.87 -2.92
N SER A 89 -1.67 -3.84 -2.01
CA SER A 89 -2.59 -4.97 -2.07
C SER A 89 -3.41 -5.13 -0.79
N TRP A 90 -4.62 -5.66 -0.95
CA TRP A 90 -5.50 -6.03 0.18
C TRP A 90 -6.48 -7.13 -0.25
N GLY A 91 -7.12 -7.78 0.72
CA GLY A 91 -8.08 -8.86 0.47
C GLY A 91 -8.04 -9.96 1.52
N ALA A 92 -8.89 -10.97 1.34
CA ALA A 92 -8.87 -12.22 2.10
C ALA A 92 -8.93 -13.43 1.17
N PRO A 93 -7.81 -13.75 0.49
CA PRO A 93 -7.72 -14.99 -0.24
C PRO A 93 -7.90 -16.19 0.69
N ARG A 94 -8.57 -17.23 0.18
CA ARG A 94 -8.85 -18.44 0.97
C ARG A 94 -7.57 -19.27 1.09
N GLY A 95 -7.18 -19.60 2.32
CA GLY A 95 -6.09 -20.55 2.60
C GLY A 95 -4.68 -19.96 2.69
N CYS A 96 -4.36 -18.85 2.02
CA CYS A 96 -3.08 -18.17 2.13
C CYS A 96 -3.15 -16.70 1.66
N LEU A 97 -2.21 -15.85 2.10
CA LEU A 97 -2.11 -14.44 1.68
C LEU A 97 -1.05 -14.20 0.59
N SER A 98 -0.52 -15.27 -0.01
CA SER A 98 0.64 -15.20 -0.93
C SER A 98 0.39 -14.34 -2.17
N CYS A 99 -0.85 -14.32 -2.70
CA CYS A 99 -1.20 -13.50 -3.86
C CYS A 99 -1.15 -11.98 -3.60
N LEU A 100 -1.05 -11.57 -2.34
CA LEU A 100 -0.89 -10.17 -1.97
C LEU A 100 0.57 -9.68 -2.12
N GLY A 101 1.55 -10.59 -2.20
CA GLY A 101 2.96 -10.20 -2.32
C GLY A 101 3.57 -9.57 -1.06
N LEU A 102 2.99 -9.82 0.11
CA LEU A 102 3.39 -9.19 1.38
C LEU A 102 4.41 -10.03 2.20
N GLY A 103 4.85 -11.16 1.65
CA GLY A 103 5.75 -12.11 2.32
C GLY A 103 5.08 -12.90 3.46
N ASP A 104 5.89 -13.68 4.17
CA ASP A 104 5.44 -14.61 5.22
C ASP A 104 5.08 -13.93 6.55
N SER A 105 5.43 -12.65 6.71
CA SER A 105 5.29 -11.90 7.96
C SER A 105 3.87 -11.43 8.24
N ILE A 106 3.02 -11.29 7.21
CA ILE A 106 1.61 -10.95 7.38
C ILE A 106 0.79 -12.23 7.43
N ARG A 107 1.03 -13.07 8.45
CA ARG A 107 0.04 -14.06 8.88
C ARG A 107 -0.66 -13.46 10.07
N SER A 108 -1.65 -12.64 9.80
CA SER A 108 -2.59 -12.24 10.83
C SER A 108 -3.38 -13.50 11.20
N THR A 109 -2.97 -14.10 12.31
CA THR A 109 -3.56 -15.32 12.85
C THR A 109 -4.49 -14.91 13.98
N SER A 110 -5.79 -15.06 13.79
CA SER A 110 -6.72 -15.03 14.93
C SER A 110 -6.92 -16.47 15.39
N ARG A 111 -6.48 -16.78 16.61
CA ARG A 111 -6.83 -18.05 17.27
C ARG A 111 -8.34 -18.09 17.45
N SER A 112 -9.01 -18.96 16.70
CA SER A 112 -10.39 -19.33 17.00
C SER A 112 -10.44 -20.05 18.35
N SER A 113 -11.53 -19.88 19.09
CA SER A 113 -11.85 -20.67 20.29
C SER A 113 -11.89 -22.19 20.04
N SER A 114 -11.94 -22.62 18.76
CA SER A 114 -11.85 -24.02 18.31
C SER A 114 -10.42 -24.56 18.11
N GLY A 115 -9.38 -23.77 18.36
CA GLY A 115 -7.98 -24.14 18.06
C GLY A 115 -7.61 -24.05 16.58
N SER A 116 -8.56 -23.71 15.69
CA SER A 116 -8.30 -23.45 14.28
C SER A 116 -7.66 -22.08 14.08
N VAL A 117 -6.51 -22.03 13.41
CA VAL A 117 -5.90 -20.77 12.97
C VAL A 117 -6.73 -20.22 11.82
N SER A 118 -7.47 -19.13 12.07
CA SER A 118 -8.13 -18.39 10.99
C SER A 118 -7.15 -17.33 10.46
N ILE A 119 -6.85 -17.41 9.17
CA ILE A 119 -6.13 -16.35 8.47
C ILE A 119 -7.09 -15.17 8.33
N ILE A 120 -6.92 -14.16 9.16
CA ILE A 120 -7.62 -12.88 8.96
C ILE A 120 -6.92 -12.20 7.79
N GLY A 121 -7.64 -11.85 6.72
CA GLY A 121 -7.04 -11.27 5.52
C GLY A 121 -6.35 -9.93 5.76
N GLN A 122 -5.67 -9.41 4.73
CA GLN A 122 -5.17 -8.04 4.71
C GLN A 122 -6.35 -7.09 4.50
N THR A 123 -6.90 -6.54 5.60
CA THR A 123 -8.18 -5.81 5.58
C THR A 123 -8.08 -4.32 5.23
N TYR A 124 -6.86 -3.82 5.03
CA TYR A 124 -6.56 -2.48 4.53
C TYR A 124 -5.51 -2.56 3.42
N PRO A 125 -5.44 -1.60 2.49
CA PRO A 125 -4.32 -1.51 1.54
C PRO A 125 -2.97 -1.54 2.25
N ALA A 126 -2.12 -2.49 1.89
CA ALA A 126 -0.74 -2.61 2.35
C ALA A 126 0.20 -2.45 1.16
N GLN A 127 1.24 -1.63 1.31
CA GLN A 127 2.21 -1.40 0.24
C GLN A 127 3.02 -2.67 -0.03
N ILE A 128 3.21 -3.00 -1.31
CA ILE A 128 4.03 -4.13 -1.76
C ILE A 128 5.46 -3.62 -1.98
N ALA A 129 6.45 -4.33 -1.44
CA ALA A 129 7.86 -4.10 -1.75
C ALA A 129 8.21 -4.81 -3.06
N LEU A 130 8.22 -4.06 -4.17
CA LEU A 130 8.62 -4.56 -5.49
C LEU A 130 9.99 -3.99 -5.87
N PRO A 131 11.00 -4.82 -6.21
CA PRO A 131 12.33 -4.36 -6.61
C PRO A 131 12.38 -3.88 -8.08
N ALA A 132 11.31 -3.26 -8.56
CA ALA A 132 11.13 -2.79 -9.92
C ALA A 132 10.00 -1.75 -9.98
N GLU A 133 9.95 -0.94 -11.03
CA GLU A 133 8.83 -0.02 -11.27
C GLU A 133 7.68 -0.76 -11.96
N ALA A 134 6.50 -0.83 -11.34
CA ALA A 134 5.35 -1.50 -11.94
C ALA A 134 4.75 -0.70 -13.11
N LEU A 135 4.73 -1.33 -14.29
CA LEU A 135 4.16 -0.78 -15.53
C LEU A 135 2.72 -1.23 -15.76
N ASP A 136 2.38 -2.46 -15.36
CA ASP A 136 1.02 -2.98 -15.40
C ASP A 136 0.81 -4.12 -14.39
N VAL A 137 -0.44 -4.41 -14.06
CA VAL A 137 -0.82 -5.46 -13.10
C VAL A 137 -1.97 -6.29 -13.66
N SER A 138 -1.97 -7.58 -13.37
CA SER A 138 -3.12 -8.47 -13.59
C SER A 138 -3.31 -9.38 -12.40
N CYS A 139 -4.56 -9.67 -12.05
CA CYS A 139 -4.92 -10.45 -10.86
C CYS A 139 -5.74 -11.68 -11.26
N GLY A 140 -5.30 -12.85 -10.81
CA GLY A 140 -6.01 -14.12 -10.95
C GLY A 140 -6.83 -14.48 -9.71
N VAL A 141 -7.10 -15.77 -9.55
CA VAL A 141 -7.80 -16.30 -8.35
C VAL A 141 -6.92 -16.15 -7.11
N ASP A 142 -5.67 -16.57 -7.22
CA ASP A 142 -4.70 -16.76 -6.15
C ASP A 142 -3.28 -16.32 -6.54
N HIS A 143 -3.17 -15.45 -7.54
CA HIS A 143 -1.89 -14.92 -8.02
C HIS A 143 -2.04 -13.51 -8.58
N THR A 144 -0.93 -12.77 -8.57
CA THR A 144 -0.80 -11.42 -9.12
C THR A 144 0.39 -11.41 -10.07
N PHE A 145 0.19 -10.91 -11.28
CA PHE A 145 1.25 -10.64 -12.26
C PHE A 145 1.54 -9.15 -12.30
N VAL A 146 2.82 -8.81 -12.39
CA VAL A 146 3.27 -7.42 -12.58
C VAL A 146 4.22 -7.40 -13.76
N LEU A 147 3.90 -6.60 -14.78
CA LEU A 147 4.88 -6.18 -15.78
C LEU A 147 5.66 -5.01 -15.21
N ALA A 148 6.98 -5.10 -15.14
CA ALA A 148 7.80 -4.10 -14.46
C ALA A 148 9.07 -3.75 -15.23
N SER A 149 9.55 -2.52 -15.04
CA SER A 149 10.86 -2.09 -15.47
C SER A 149 11.87 -2.28 -14.35
N SER A 150 13.02 -2.84 -14.69
CA SER A 150 14.19 -2.88 -13.81
C SER A 150 14.67 -1.46 -13.49
N PHE A 151 15.30 -1.28 -12.32
CA PHE A 151 15.99 -0.05 -11.94
C PHE A 151 17.45 0.00 -12.45
N ILE A 152 17.95 -1.12 -12.96
CA ILE A 152 19.26 -1.27 -13.62
C ILE A 152 19.10 -1.48 -15.12
#